data_AF-A0A522PSG3-F1
#
_entry.id   AF-A0A522PSG3-F1
#
_cell.length_a   1.000
_cell.length_b   1.000
_cell.length_c   1.000
_cell.angle_alpha   90.00
_cell.angle_beta   90.00
_cell.angle_gamma   90.00
#
_symmetry.space_group_name_H-M   'P 1'
#
loop_
_entity.id
_entity.type
_entity.pdbx_description
1 polymer ?
#
loop_
_entity_poly.entity_id
_entity_poly.type
_entity_poly.pdbx_seq_one_letter_code
_entity_poly.pdbx_strand_id
1 'polypeptide(L)'
;MATYLMWFSFTQQGIEKIKQLSVRGEAAKKMISQMGGEVQAYYMVMGSEFDTLFILKAPNEEKVAEMALAIAKLGNVRTRTHRLFNEEELGKITSALP
;
A
#
# COMPACT_ATOMS: atom_id res chain seq x y z
N MET A 1 11.19 9.00 6.40
CA MET A 1 10.61 7.71 5.98
C MET A 1 10.26 7.79 4.51
N ALA A 2 10.51 6.72 3.79
CA ALA A 2 10.15 6.58 2.41
C ALA A 2 8.62 6.45 2.26
N THR A 3 8.03 7.12 1.27
CA THR A 3 6.65 6.94 0.80
C THR A 3 6.54 5.80 -0.21
N TYR A 4 5.48 5.02 -0.09
CA TYR A 4 5.17 3.89 -0.94
C TYR A 4 3.71 3.91 -1.34
N LEU A 5 3.46 3.42 -2.55
CA LEU A 5 2.14 3.11 -3.07
C LEU A 5 1.97 1.59 -3.05
N MET A 6 1.00 1.11 -2.30
CA MET A 6 0.62 -0.31 -2.28
C MET A 6 -0.72 -0.47 -2.97
N TRP A 7 -0.70 -1.04 -4.17
CA TRP A 7 -1.88 -1.41 -4.92
C TRP A 7 -2.45 -2.73 -4.40
N PHE A 8 -3.77 -2.84 -4.44
CA PHE A 8 -4.49 -4.05 -4.07
C PHE A 8 -5.46 -4.48 -5.18
N SER A 9 -5.39 -5.74 -5.56
CA SER A 9 -6.44 -6.39 -6.36
C SER A 9 -7.14 -7.44 -5.49
N PHE A 10 -8.47 -7.47 -5.50
CA PHE A 10 -9.23 -8.45 -4.74
C PHE A 10 -8.98 -9.87 -5.26
N THR A 11 -8.92 -10.80 -4.32
CA THR A 11 -9.03 -12.23 -4.62
C THR A 11 -10.52 -12.62 -4.70
N GLN A 12 -10.79 -13.87 -5.06
CA GLN A 12 -12.15 -14.44 -4.99
C GLN A 12 -12.78 -14.27 -3.60
N GLN A 13 -12.03 -14.60 -2.54
CA GLN A 13 -12.47 -14.37 -1.15
C GLN A 13 -12.73 -12.87 -0.89
N GLY A 14 -11.84 -12.02 -1.41
CA GLY A 14 -11.90 -10.58 -1.22
C GLY A 14 -13.18 -9.95 -1.72
N ILE A 15 -13.62 -10.37 -2.92
CA ILE A 15 -14.82 -9.86 -3.58
C ILE A 15 -16.11 -10.51 -3.03
N GLU A 16 -16.09 -11.79 -2.67
CA GLU A 16 -17.22 -12.44 -2.00
C GLU A 16 -17.58 -11.77 -0.67
N LYS A 17 -16.56 -11.29 0.06
CA LYS A 17 -16.71 -10.60 1.35
C LYS A 17 -16.62 -9.08 1.23
N ILE A 18 -16.95 -8.50 0.07
CA ILE A 18 -16.70 -7.07 -0.21
C ILE A 18 -17.35 -6.11 0.78
N LYS A 19 -18.50 -6.46 1.38
CA LYS A 19 -19.17 -5.64 2.41
C LYS A 19 -18.30 -5.40 3.66
N GLN A 20 -17.25 -6.19 3.86
CA GLN A 20 -16.29 -6.04 4.95
C GLN A 20 -15.09 -5.16 4.58
N LEU A 21 -15.05 -4.55 3.38
CA LEU A 21 -13.90 -3.79 2.89
C LEU A 21 -13.45 -2.68 3.85
N SER A 22 -14.38 -1.88 4.36
CA SER A 22 -14.06 -0.79 5.30
C SER A 22 -13.40 -1.32 6.59
N VAL A 23 -13.98 -2.36 7.20
CA VAL A 23 -13.44 -2.98 8.42
C VAL A 23 -12.06 -3.59 8.19
N ARG A 24 -11.86 -4.26 7.04
CA ARG A 24 -10.56 -4.82 6.64
C ARG A 24 -9.51 -3.72 6.41
N GLY A 25 -9.91 -2.62 5.78
CA GLY A 25 -9.05 -1.46 5.57
C GLY A 25 -8.55 -0.87 6.90
N GLU A 26 -9.45 -0.69 7.87
CA GLU A 26 -9.08 -0.21 9.21
C GLU A 26 -8.17 -1.20 9.96
N ALA A 27 -8.43 -2.50 9.86
CA ALA A 27 -7.55 -3.52 10.44
C ALA A 27 -6.15 -3.50 9.81
N ALA A 28 -6.06 -3.32 8.49
CA ALA A 28 -4.79 -3.21 7.77
C ALA A 28 -4.02 -1.94 8.16
N LYS A 29 -4.70 -0.79 8.32
CA LYS A 29 -4.06 0.45 8.82
C LYS A 29 -3.46 0.26 10.21
N LYS A 30 -4.19 -0.39 11.13
CA LYS A 30 -3.69 -0.69 12.48
C LYS A 30 -2.48 -1.62 12.45
N MET A 31 -2.53 -2.66 11.62
CA MET A 31 -1.41 -3.59 11.42
C MET A 31 -0.17 -2.85 10.90
N ILE A 32 -0.32 -2.00 9.88
CA ILE A 32 0.78 -1.17 9.35
C ILE A 32 1.38 -0.29 10.45
N SER A 33 0.54 0.35 11.26
CA SER A 33 0.98 1.20 12.38
C SER A 33 1.77 0.42 13.43
N GLN A 34 1.32 -0.77 13.82
CA GLN A 34 2.04 -1.65 14.75
C GLN A 34 3.41 -2.09 14.21
N MET A 35 3.56 -2.13 12.89
CA MET A 35 4.80 -2.48 12.20
C MET A 35 5.70 -1.25 11.92
N GLY A 36 5.34 -0.08 12.45
CA GLY A 36 6.11 1.15 12.32
C GLY A 36 5.88 1.91 11.00
N GLY A 37 4.84 1.57 10.25
CA GLY A 37 4.40 2.31 9.07
C GLY A 37 3.31 3.33 9.38
N GLU A 38 3.04 4.23 8.46
CA GLU A 38 2.01 5.27 8.57
C GLU A 38 1.21 5.33 7.28
N VAL A 39 -0.08 4.97 7.32
CA VAL A 39 -0.95 5.08 6.14
C VAL A 39 -1.41 6.54 5.99
N GLN A 40 -0.94 7.19 4.93
CA GLN A 40 -1.30 8.57 4.60
C GLN A 40 -2.63 8.67 3.85
N ALA A 41 -2.95 7.67 3.02
CA ALA A 41 -4.20 7.65 2.27
C ALA A 41 -4.67 6.23 1.95
N TYR A 42 -5.99 6.08 1.84
CA TYR A 42 -6.66 4.85 1.39
C TYR A 42 -7.78 5.21 0.42
N TYR A 43 -7.75 4.64 -0.80
CA TYR A 43 -8.76 4.91 -1.81
C TYR A 43 -9.25 3.62 -2.48
N MET A 44 -10.52 3.64 -2.89
CA MET A 44 -11.03 2.76 -3.94
C MET A 44 -10.74 3.39 -5.30
N VAL A 45 -10.43 2.56 -6.29
CA VAL A 45 -10.01 3.00 -7.62
C VAL A 45 -10.95 2.37 -8.64
N MET A 46 -11.71 3.20 -9.34
CA MET A 46 -12.63 2.73 -10.39
C MET A 46 -11.92 2.65 -11.75
N GLY A 47 -12.22 1.61 -12.52
CA GLY A 47 -11.73 1.45 -13.90
C GLY A 47 -10.25 1.11 -14.04
N SER A 48 -9.58 0.72 -12.95
CA SER A 48 -8.17 0.32 -12.92
C SER A 48 -8.03 -1.21 -12.88
N GLU A 49 -6.82 -1.72 -13.18
CA GLU A 49 -6.42 -3.12 -12.89
C GLU A 49 -6.45 -3.43 -11.37
N PHE A 50 -6.41 -2.38 -10.54
CA PHE A 50 -6.43 -2.47 -9.08
C PHE A 50 -7.72 -1.89 -8.52
N ASP A 51 -8.18 -2.48 -7.42
CA ASP A 51 -9.45 -2.13 -6.79
C ASP A 51 -9.30 -1.07 -5.71
N THR A 52 -8.22 -1.12 -4.93
CA THR A 52 -7.92 -0.16 -3.86
C THR A 52 -6.42 0.08 -3.74
N LEU A 53 -6.03 1.15 -3.03
CA LEU A 53 -4.62 1.48 -2.80
C LEU A 53 -4.39 2.07 -1.41
N PHE A 54 -3.18 1.87 -0.88
CA PHE A 54 -2.63 2.71 0.19
C PHE A 54 -1.49 3.58 -0.34
N ILE A 55 -1.44 4.83 0.12
CA ILE A 55 -0.20 5.60 0.20
C ILE A 55 0.26 5.52 1.64
N LEU A 56 1.48 5.06 1.89
CA LEU A 56 2.01 4.88 3.23
C LEU A 56 3.48 5.25 3.33
N LYS A 57 3.91 5.68 4.51
CA LYS A 57 5.32 5.83 4.86
C LYS A 57 5.81 4.60 5.61
N ALA A 58 7.05 4.21 5.36
CA ALA A 58 7.71 3.11 6.07
C ALA A 58 9.20 3.40 6.32
N PRO A 59 9.81 2.76 7.33
CA PRO A 59 11.20 3.03 7.71
C PRO A 59 12.22 2.49 6.69
N ASN A 60 11.97 1.30 6.11
CA ASN A 60 12.82 0.65 5.11
C ASN A 60 12.00 -0.32 4.24
N GLU A 61 12.64 -0.90 3.21
CA GLU A 61 11.98 -1.79 2.25
C GLU A 61 11.57 -3.12 2.88
N GLU A 62 12.36 -3.65 3.82
CA GLU A 62 12.02 -4.89 4.54
C GLU A 62 10.70 -4.75 5.29
N LYS A 63 10.48 -3.62 5.98
CA LYS A 63 9.23 -3.37 6.70
C LYS A 63 8.04 -3.22 5.76
N VAL A 64 8.22 -2.60 4.60
CA VAL A 64 7.15 -2.55 3.58
C VAL A 64 6.81 -3.94 3.06
N ALA A 65 7.82 -4.77 2.80
CA ALA A 65 7.62 -6.15 2.37
C ALA A 65 6.88 -6.97 3.45
N GLU A 66 7.28 -6.85 4.72
CA GLU A 66 6.57 -7.47 5.84
C GLU A 66 5.10 -7.02 5.89
N MET A 67 4.83 -5.71 5.77
CA MET A 67 3.46 -5.16 5.77
C MET A 67 2.62 -5.71 4.61
N ALA A 68 3.18 -5.71 3.39
CA ALA A 68 2.51 -6.21 2.21
C ALA A 68 2.14 -7.69 2.36
N LEU A 69 3.10 -8.51 2.81
CA LEU A 69 2.89 -9.95 3.03
C LEU A 69 1.93 -10.22 4.18
N ALA A 70 1.97 -9.43 5.26
CA ALA A 70 1.04 -9.56 6.38
C ALA A 70 -0.41 -9.32 5.94
N ILE A 71 -0.63 -8.31 5.08
CA ILE A 71 -1.95 -8.03 4.48
C ILE A 71 -2.34 -9.13 3.50
N ALA A 72 -1.45 -9.52 2.59
CA ALA A 72 -1.71 -10.55 1.57
C ALA A 72 -2.03 -11.92 2.20
N LYS A 73 -1.38 -12.27 3.32
CA LYS A 73 -1.62 -13.51 4.07
C LYS A 73 -3.06 -13.64 4.57
N LEU A 74 -3.80 -12.54 4.74
CA LEU A 74 -5.23 -12.57 5.09
C LEU A 74 -6.13 -13.08 3.94
N GLY A 75 -5.58 -13.24 2.74
CA GLY A 75 -6.22 -13.89 1.60
C GLY A 75 -7.21 -13.00 0.84
N ASN A 76 -7.41 -11.75 1.25
CA ASN A 76 -8.43 -10.86 0.67
C ASN A 76 -7.95 -10.11 -0.58
N VAL A 77 -6.64 -9.89 -0.70
CA VAL A 77 -6.04 -9.06 -1.75
C VAL A 77 -4.69 -9.63 -2.19
N ARG A 78 -4.31 -9.35 -3.44
CA ARG A 78 -2.93 -9.41 -3.92
C ARG A 78 -2.34 -8.00 -3.87
N THR A 79 -1.08 -7.87 -3.52
CA THR A 79 -0.40 -6.58 -3.36
C THR A 79 0.62 -6.34 -4.47
N ARG A 80 0.72 -5.10 -4.97
CA ARG A 80 1.84 -4.64 -5.81
C ARG A 80 2.34 -3.30 -5.25
N THR A 81 3.60 -3.25 -4.83
CA THR A 81 4.13 -2.11 -4.07
C THR A 81 5.20 -1.36 -4.85
N HIS A 82 5.15 -0.04 -4.83
CA HIS A 82 6.08 0.86 -5.50
C HIS A 82 6.61 1.91 -4.54
N ARG A 83 7.92 2.18 -4.58
CA ARG A 83 8.50 3.36 -3.97
C ARG A 83 8.02 4.61 -4.72
N LEU A 84 7.57 5.63 -3.98
CA LEU A 84 7.25 6.94 -4.53
C LEU A 84 8.32 7.95 -4.12
N PHE A 85 8.93 8.61 -5.11
CA PHE A 85 9.84 9.73 -4.88
C PHE A 85 9.04 11.03 -4.83
N ASN A 86 9.24 11.82 -3.78
CA ASN A 86 8.60 13.13 -3.67
C ASN A 86 9.29 14.16 -4.59
N GLU A 87 8.77 15.40 -4.64
CA GLU A 87 9.30 16.45 -5.51
C GLU A 87 10.78 16.77 -5.23
N GLU A 88 11.21 16.75 -3.97
CA GLU A 88 12.61 17.00 -3.59
C GLU A 88 13.52 15.89 -4.10
N GLU A 89 13.13 14.62 -3.90
CA GLU A 89 13.86 13.45 -4.38
C GLU A 89 13.91 13.41 -5.92
N LEU A 90 12.79 13.71 -6.58
CA LEU A 90 12.69 13.84 -8.03
C LEU A 90 13.63 14.93 -8.56
N GLY A 91 13.67 16.09 -7.90
CA GLY A 91 14.58 17.18 -8.26
C GLY A 91 16.05 16.77 -8.17
N LYS A 92 16.43 16.04 -7.12
CA LYS A 92 17.80 15.47 -6.99
C LYS A 92 18.11 14.44 -8.07
N ILE A 93 17.18 13.54 -8.37
CA ILE A 93 17.36 12.50 -9.39
C ILE A 93 17.54 13.12 -10.78
N THR A 94 16.69 14.09 -11.14
CA THR A 94 16.72 14.75 -12.45
C THR A 94 17.93 15.66 -12.63
N SER A 95 18.42 16.31 -11.56
CA SER A 95 19.63 17.14 -11.61
C SER A 95 20.91 16.32 -11.84
N ALA A 96 20.88 15.01 -11.63
CA ALA A 96 22.02 14.11 -11.83
C ALA A 96 22.08 13.49 -13.24
N LEU A 97 21.14 13.84 -14.13
CA LEU A 97 21.13 13.36 -15.51
C LEU A 97 22.22 14.06 -16.36
N PRO A 98 22.80 13.36 -17.36
CA PRO A 98 23.82 13.93 -18.24
C PRO A 98 23.29 14.99 -19.21
#